data_AF-A0A855XVD3-F1
#
_entry.id   AF-A0A855XVD3-F1
#
_cell.length_a   1.000
_cell.length_b   1.000
_cell.length_c   1.000
_cell.angle_alpha   90.00
_cell.angle_beta   90.00
_cell.angle_gamma   90.00
#
_symmetry.space_group_name_H-M   'P 1'
#
loop_
_entity.id
_entity.type
_entity.pdbx_description
1 polymer ?
#
loop_
_entity_poly.entity_id
_entity_poly.type
_entity_poly.pdbx_seq_one_letter_code
_entity_poly.pdbx_strand_id
1 'polypeptide(L)'
;MSEVASQRVHKPGPQPVSFGSWMLTLFLMMIPLVNIIMLFVWAFGDSNPSKANYAKAALLWAAIGIVVYILVFVLIIGAGISLSDY
;
A
#
# COMPACT_ATOMS: atom_id res chain seq x y z
N MET A 1 41.52 21.82 -8.94
CA MET A 1 40.17 22.27 -9.39
C MET A 1 39.37 21.18 -10.11
N SER A 2 39.97 20.09 -10.59
CA SER A 2 39.27 18.92 -11.17
C SER A 2 38.71 17.92 -10.13
N GLU A 3 39.29 17.85 -8.93
CA GLU A 3 38.85 16.94 -7.84
C GLU A 3 37.54 17.37 -7.16
N VAL A 4 37.30 18.68 -7.04
CA VAL A 4 36.12 19.24 -6.36
C VAL A 4 34.82 18.93 -7.11
N ALA A 5 34.91 18.61 -8.41
CA ALA A 5 33.77 18.20 -9.23
C ALA A 5 33.38 16.71 -9.07
N SER A 6 34.28 15.87 -8.53
CA SER A 6 34.07 14.42 -8.44
C SER A 6 33.36 13.98 -7.15
N GLN A 7 33.12 14.91 -6.23
CA GLN A 7 32.37 14.69 -4.99
C GLN A 7 30.99 15.35 -5.03
N ARG A 8 30.23 15.11 -6.09
CA ARG A 8 28.77 15.14 -5.96
C ARG A 8 28.44 13.99 -5.00
N VAL A 9 28.40 14.30 -3.71
CA VAL A 9 28.17 13.37 -2.59
C VAL A 9 27.07 12.39 -3.00
N HIS A 10 27.47 11.19 -3.41
CA HIS A 10 26.55 10.13 -3.77
C HIS A 10 26.00 9.64 -2.43
N LYS A 11 25.01 10.36 -1.91
CA LYS A 11 24.29 9.96 -0.70
C LYS A 11 23.79 8.56 -1.02
N PRO A 12 24.24 7.51 -0.30
CA PRO A 12 23.76 6.16 -0.59
C PRO A 12 22.24 6.24 -0.55
N GLY A 13 21.60 5.77 -1.63
CA GLY A 13 20.15 5.71 -1.67
C GLY A 13 19.61 4.91 -0.48
N PRO A 14 18.31 5.02 -0.16
CA PRO A 14 17.71 4.22 0.90
C PRO A 14 18.09 2.75 0.73
N GLN A 15 18.56 2.14 1.83
CA GLN A 15 19.05 0.77 1.81
C GLN A 15 17.95 -0.16 1.28
N PRO A 16 18.21 -1.03 0.30
CA PRO A 16 17.19 -1.94 -0.20
C PRO A 16 16.63 -2.83 0.93
N VAL A 17 15.32 -3.05 0.91
CA VAL A 17 14.66 -3.98 1.84
C VAL A 17 15.12 -5.40 1.50
N SER A 18 15.69 -6.11 2.47
CA SER A 18 16.18 -7.48 2.26
C SER A 18 15.04 -8.47 1.98
N PHE A 19 15.36 -9.57 1.31
CA PHE A 19 14.41 -10.65 1.01
C PHE A 19 13.71 -11.18 2.27
N GLY A 20 14.46 -11.43 3.35
CA GLY A 20 13.87 -11.91 4.61
C GLY A 20 12.89 -10.92 5.23
N SER A 21 13.15 -9.61 5.09
CA SER A 21 12.22 -8.58 5.56
C SER A 21 10.92 -8.55 4.75
N TRP A 22 11.00 -8.82 3.44
CA TRP A 22 9.81 -9.02 2.59
C TRP A 22 9.06 -10.28 2.98
N MET A 23 9.76 -11.39 3.27
CA MET A 23 9.12 -12.62 3.67
C MET A 23 8.34 -12.46 4.98
N LEU A 24 8.93 -11.77 5.97
CA LEU A 24 8.23 -11.42 7.21
C LEU A 24 7.04 -10.48 6.94
N THR A 25 7.21 -9.51 6.03
CA THR A 25 6.13 -8.59 5.63
C THR A 25 4.94 -9.37 5.05
N LEU A 26 5.18 -10.26 4.09
CA LEU A 26 4.17 -11.13 3.50
C LEU A 26 3.49 -12.03 4.54
N PHE A 27 4.25 -12.59 5.49
CA PHE A 27 3.71 -13.40 6.58
C PHE A 27 2.76 -12.60 7.49
N LEU A 28 3.15 -11.40 7.90
CA LEU A 28 2.29 -10.52 8.72
C LEU A 28 1.01 -10.13 7.99
N MET A 29 1.05 -10.00 6.67
CA MET A 29 -0.13 -9.65 5.88
C MET A 29 -1.20 -10.74 5.83
N MET A 30 -0.85 -11.99 6.12
CA MET A 30 -1.82 -13.08 6.22
C MET A 30 -2.72 -12.95 7.46
N ILE A 31 -2.29 -12.18 8.47
CA ILE A 31 -3.08 -11.91 9.67
C ILE A 31 -3.89 -10.62 9.44
N PRO A 32 -5.22 -10.67 9.27
CA PRO A 32 -5.98 -9.53 8.75
C PRO A 32 -5.85 -8.24 9.59
N LEU A 33 -5.96 -8.34 10.91
CA LEU A 33 -5.88 -7.17 11.80
C LEU A 33 -4.47 -6.58 11.83
N VAL A 34 -3.45 -7.44 11.90
CA VAL A 34 -2.05 -7.00 11.93
C VAL A 34 -1.65 -6.39 10.59
N ASN A 35 -2.12 -6.96 9.47
CA ASN A 35 -1.91 -6.42 8.14
C ASN A 35 -2.35 -4.95 8.07
N ILE A 36 -3.60 -4.67 8.41
CA ILE A 36 -4.15 -3.31 8.36
C ILE A 36 -3.33 -2.37 9.23
N ILE A 37 -3.06 -2.73 10.50
CA ILE A 37 -2.27 -1.89 11.41
C ILE A 37 -0.87 -1.63 10.84
N MET A 38 -0.19 -2.66 10.33
CA MET A 38 1.17 -2.54 9.77
C MET A 38 1.21 -1.68 8.51
N LEU A 39 0.17 -1.70 7.68
CA LEU A 39 0.05 -0.78 6.55
C LEU A 39 0.01 0.68 7.00
N PHE A 40 -0.74 1.01 8.05
CA PHE A 40 -0.72 2.37 8.61
C PHE A 40 0.63 2.73 9.23
N VAL A 41 1.24 1.81 9.99
CA VAL A 41 2.56 2.03 10.60
C VAL A 41 3.63 2.28 9.55
N TRP A 42 3.65 1.54 8.45
CA TRP A 42 4.62 1.74 7.38
C TRP A 42 4.30 2.95 6.50
N ALA A 43 3.03 3.22 6.20
CA ALA A 43 2.64 4.33 5.33
C ALA A 43 2.89 5.71 5.97
N PHE A 44 2.68 5.82 7.30
CA PHE A 44 2.70 7.09 8.03
C PHE A 44 3.80 7.19 9.09
N GLY A 45 4.50 6.10 9.42
CA GLY A 45 5.64 6.08 10.33
C GLY A 45 6.99 6.26 9.63
N ASP A 46 8.06 6.21 10.43
CA ASP A 46 9.44 6.24 9.94
C ASP A 46 9.86 4.84 9.48
N SER A 47 9.53 4.51 8.23
CA SER A 47 9.82 3.21 7.63
C SER A 47 10.67 3.34 6.38
N ASN A 48 11.27 2.22 5.95
CA ASN A 48 12.04 2.20 4.70
C ASN A 48 11.16 2.70 3.54
N PRO A 49 11.66 3.58 2.65
CA PRO A 49 10.86 4.15 1.56
C PRO A 49 10.15 3.10 0.70
N SER A 50 10.75 1.93 0.47
CA SER A 50 10.11 0.85 -0.28
C SER A 50 8.91 0.23 0.46
N LYS A 51 8.99 0.11 1.80
CA LYS A 51 7.87 -0.36 2.62
C LYS A 51 6.77 0.70 2.76
N ALA A 52 7.17 1.97 2.91
CA ALA A 52 6.22 3.08 2.94
C ALA A 52 5.42 3.17 1.63
N ASN A 53 6.10 3.05 0.47
CA ASN A 53 5.44 3.08 -0.84
C ASN A 53 4.53 1.87 -1.05
N TYR A 54 4.98 0.68 -0.65
CA TYR A 54 4.15 -0.52 -0.66
C TYR A 54 2.87 -0.33 0.15
N ALA A 55 3.00 0.19 1.37
CA ALA A 55 1.87 0.38 2.26
C ALA A 55 0.88 1.43 1.74
N LYS A 56 1.39 2.56 1.23
CA LYS A 56 0.56 3.59 0.58
C LYS A 56 -0.19 3.04 -0.63
N ALA A 57 0.48 2.25 -1.48
CA ALA A 57 -0.16 1.62 -2.63
C ALA A 57 -1.26 0.63 -2.21
N ALA A 58 -0.99 -0.21 -1.21
CA ALA A 58 -1.97 -1.16 -0.68
C ALA A 58 -3.20 -0.44 -0.08
N LEU A 59 -3.01 0.63 0.69
CA LEU A 59 -4.10 1.45 1.23
C LEU A 59 -4.91 2.12 0.12
N LEU A 60 -4.26 2.62 -0.93
CA LEU A 60 -4.96 3.21 -2.07
C LEU A 60 -5.78 2.16 -2.82
N TRP A 61 -5.23 0.97 -3.05
CA TRP A 61 -5.96 -0.15 -3.65
C TRP A 61 -7.15 -0.59 -2.78
N ALA A 62 -6.99 -0.60 -1.46
CA ALA A 62 -8.10 -0.88 -0.54
C ALA A 62 -9.20 0.19 -0.67
N ALA A 63 -8.84 1.47 -0.73
CA ALA A 63 -9.79 2.56 -0.92
C ALA A 63 -10.53 2.45 -2.28
N ILE A 64 -9.81 2.16 -3.36
CA ILE A 64 -10.41 1.91 -4.69
C ILE A 64 -11.36 0.71 -4.61
N GLY A 65 -10.95 -0.38 -3.97
CA GLY A 65 -11.77 -1.58 -3.80
C GLY A 65 -13.07 -1.29 -3.05
N ILE A 66 -13.03 -0.47 -1.99
CA ILE A 66 -14.22 -0.03 -1.24
C ILE A 66 -15.16 0.77 -2.15
N VAL A 67 -14.64 1.72 -2.92
CA VAL A 67 -15.46 2.53 -3.84
C VAL A 67 -16.14 1.65 -4.88
N VAL A 68 -15.38 0.77 -5.54
CA VAL A 68 -15.93 -0.16 -6.53
C VAL A 68 -16.97 -1.09 -5.91
N TYR A 69 -16.71 -1.62 -4.72
CA TYR A 69 -17.66 -2.47 -3.99
C TYR A 69 -18.97 -1.75 -3.73
N ILE A 70 -18.93 -0.50 -3.24
CA ILE A 70 -20.12 0.31 -2.99
C ILE A 70 -20.90 0.55 -4.29
N LEU A 71 -20.22 0.92 -5.37
CA LEU A 71 -20.87 1.17 -6.66
C LEU A 71 -21.59 -0.08 -7.17
N VAL A 72 -20.92 -1.23 -7.18
CA VAL A 72 -21.49 -2.50 -7.61
C VAL A 72 -22.65 -2.91 -6.71
N PHE A 73 -22.51 -2.77 -5.38
CA PHE A 73 -23.54 -3.10 -4.42
C PHE A 73 -24.82 -2.28 -4.63
N VAL A 74 -24.69 -0.97 -4.84
CA VAL A 74 -25.82 -0.07 -5.13
C VAL A 74 -26.49 -0.43 -6.45
N LEU A 75 -25.71 -0.73 -7.50
CA LEU A 75 -26.25 -1.13 -8.80
C LEU A 75 -27.04 -2.44 -8.73
N ILE A 76 -26.51 -3.45 -8.04
CA ILE A 76 -27.16 -4.76 -7.90
C ILE A 76 -28.44 -4.65 -7.09
N ILE A 77 -28.41 -3.98 -5.93
CA ILE A 77 -29.60 -3.83 -5.09
C ILE A 77 -30.64 -2.95 -5.76
N GLY A 78 -30.25 -1.82 -6.35
CA GLY A 78 -31.16 -0.93 -7.07
C GLY A 78 -31.84 -1.62 -8.25
N ALA A 79 -31.10 -2.42 -9.03
CA ALA A 79 -31.67 -3.23 -10.09
C ALA A 79 -32.61 -4.32 -9.55
N GLY A 80 -32.23 -5.00 -8.47
CA GLY A 80 -33.06 -6.02 -7.82
C GLY A 80 -34.40 -5.46 -7.32
N ILE A 81 -34.38 -4.29 -6.67
CA ILE A 81 -35.60 -3.59 -6.22
C ILE A 81 -36.47 -3.21 -7.43
N SER A 82 -35.87 -2.65 -8.48
CA SER A 82 -36.61 -2.24 -9.68
C SER A 82 -37.28 -3.43 -10.38
N LEU A 83 -36.69 -4.63 -10.33
CA LEU A 83 -37.25 -5.85 -10.89
C LEU A 83 -38.34 -6.48 -10.01
N SER A 84 -38.32 -6.27 -8.70
CA SER A 84 -39.39 -6.76 -7.82
C SER A 84 -40.69 -5.98 -7.91
N ASP A 85 -40.64 -4.79 -8.51
CA ASP A 85 -41.79 -3.88 -8.66
C ASP A 85 -42.60 -4.12 -9.96
N TYR A 86 -42.19 -5.09 -10.80
CA TYR A 86 -42.92 -5.56 -12.00
C TYR A 86 -43.48 -6.97 -11.78
#